data_AF-A0A2E1WD08-F1
#
_entry.id   AF-A0A2E1WD08-F1
#
_cell.length_a   1.000
_cell.length_b   1.000
_cell.length_c   1.000
_cell.angle_alpha   90.00
_cell.angle_beta   90.00
_cell.angle_gamma   90.00
#
_symmetry.space_group_name_H-M   'P 1'
#
loop_
_entity.id
_entity.type
_entity.pdbx_description
1 polymer ?
#
loop_
_entity_poly.entity_id
_entity_poly.type
_entity_poly.pdbx_seq_one_letter_code
_entity_poly.pdbx_strand_id
1 'polypeptide(L)'
;MAEGKHNYDNVGGATLVDEGGTMRYSAMFSVKFGGTDTDGDGIYDDHDECPEVPGLKEFNGCPDTDGDGIQDSEDDCPMVAGLAEYNGCPDTDGDGISDNKDRCPNVAGLASMGGCPDTDGDGITDGKDGCPTVAGPRGNRGCPWPDSDGDSVVDKDDNCPEVPGTVANNGCPEGPSDDDMAKITELSRGIQFAFGATTFTEGTPPVLDAIISIILKYPNANFSVEGHTDSIGTKGFNQTLSEGRANAVVNYLSSRNVSADRLNAVGFGENNPIDTNINGAGRANNRRVEILFVK
;
A
#
# COMPACT_ATOMS: atom_id res chain seq x y z
N MET A 1 5.87 85.47 -6.85
CA MET A 1 6.17 86.83 -7.36
C MET A 1 6.25 87.74 -6.15
N ALA A 2 7.40 88.44 -6.03
CA ALA A 2 7.76 89.52 -5.10
C ALA A 2 7.74 89.17 -3.59
N GLU A 3 8.87 89.12 -2.86
CA GLU A 3 9.81 90.22 -2.48
C GLU A 3 9.13 91.26 -1.56
N GLY A 4 9.69 91.78 -0.47
CA GLY A 4 11.06 91.77 0.10
C GLY A 4 10.99 91.98 1.63
N LYS A 5 11.98 91.58 2.45
CA LYS A 5 13.33 92.13 2.64
C LYS A 5 13.40 93.56 3.25
N HIS A 6 13.90 93.55 4.50
CA HIS A 6 14.90 94.43 5.14
C HIS A 6 14.53 95.77 5.81
N ASN A 7 14.93 95.81 7.10
CA ASN A 7 15.75 96.79 7.85
C ASN A 7 15.51 98.30 7.68
N TYR A 8 15.44 99.05 8.80
CA TYR A 8 16.59 99.78 9.39
C TYR A 8 16.15 100.63 10.61
N ASP A 9 16.91 100.50 11.70
CA ASP A 9 17.44 101.49 12.65
C ASP A 9 16.59 102.59 13.34
N ASN A 10 16.51 102.44 14.67
CA ASN A 10 17.15 103.29 15.70
C ASN A 10 17.02 104.82 15.59
N VAL A 11 16.22 105.45 16.48
CA VAL A 11 16.67 106.58 17.35
C VAL A 11 15.64 106.77 18.48
N GLY A 12 16.09 107.13 19.69
CA GLY A 12 15.31 108.03 20.55
C GLY A 12 15.15 107.57 22.00
N GLY A 13 16.14 107.89 22.83
CA GLY A 13 16.04 107.74 24.27
C GLY A 13 15.02 108.69 24.90
N ALA A 14 14.39 108.22 25.97
CA ALA A 14 13.90 109.05 27.06
C ALA A 14 14.02 108.25 28.36
N THR A 15 14.70 108.85 29.32
CA THR A 15 15.00 108.38 30.66
C THR A 15 13.75 108.24 31.55
N LEU A 16 13.71 107.11 32.26
CA LEU A 16 13.43 106.93 33.69
C LEU A 16 12.16 107.56 34.28
N VAL A 17 11.19 106.72 34.66
CA VAL A 17 10.68 106.68 36.04
C VAL A 17 10.31 105.23 36.39
N ASP A 18 10.96 104.71 37.43
CA ASP A 18 10.70 103.43 38.08
C ASP A 18 9.39 103.53 38.89
N GLU A 19 8.35 102.83 38.44
CA GLU A 19 7.11 102.61 39.20
C GLU A 19 6.93 101.12 39.48
N GLY A 20 7.60 100.65 40.54
CA GLY A 20 7.08 99.62 41.46
C GLY A 20 6.47 98.39 40.81
N GLY A 21 7.32 97.47 40.34
CA GLY A 21 6.89 96.14 39.92
C GLY A 21 6.20 95.39 41.07
N THR A 22 4.88 95.22 40.99
CA THR A 22 4.18 94.24 41.82
C THR A 22 4.36 92.86 41.20
N MET A 23 5.21 92.04 41.81
CA MET A 23 5.37 90.64 41.42
C MET A 23 4.09 89.89 41.80
N ARG A 24 3.27 89.56 40.80
CA ARG A 24 2.13 88.64 40.97
C ARG A 24 2.64 87.21 40.83
N TYR A 25 2.68 86.48 41.94
CA TYR A 25 2.87 85.04 41.93
C TYR A 25 1.50 84.37 41.95
N SER A 26 1.17 83.65 40.90
CA SER A 26 0.07 82.67 40.92
C SER A 26 0.68 81.30 41.18
N ALA A 27 0.42 80.74 42.37
CA ALA A 27 0.67 79.32 42.63
C ALA A 27 -0.60 78.55 42.22
N MET A 28 -0.50 77.76 41.15
CA MET A 28 -1.56 76.83 40.75
C MET A 28 -1.26 75.50 41.43
N PHE A 29 -2.03 75.15 42.47
CA PHE A 29 -1.99 73.80 43.02
C PHE A 29 -2.85 72.90 42.13
N SER A 30 -2.20 71.98 41.41
CA SER A 30 -2.90 70.87 40.76
C SER A 30 -2.88 69.69 41.72
N VAL A 31 -4.05 69.31 42.23
CA VAL A 31 -4.22 68.03 42.94
C VAL A 31 -4.55 67.00 41.88
N LYS A 32 -3.60 66.11 41.57
CA LYS A 32 -3.91 64.91 40.77
C LYS A 32 -4.65 63.94 41.66
N PHE A 33 -5.96 63.82 41.47
CA PHE A 33 -6.74 62.71 42.00
C PHE A 33 -6.62 61.56 40.99
N GLY A 34 -5.79 60.57 41.31
CA GLY A 34 -5.54 59.38 40.49
C GLY A 34 -4.61 58.42 41.23
N GLY A 35 -4.88 57.12 41.13
CA GLY A 35 -4.03 56.06 41.68
C GLY A 35 -2.67 55.95 40.98
N THR A 36 -1.89 54.93 41.33
CA THR A 36 -0.72 54.53 40.54
C THR A 36 -1.22 53.83 39.28
N ASP A 37 -0.61 54.14 38.15
CA ASP A 37 -0.83 53.50 36.84
C ASP A 37 0.59 53.18 36.36
N THR A 38 1.01 51.94 36.60
CA THR A 38 2.41 51.50 36.51
C THR A 38 2.86 51.30 35.07
N ASP A 39 1.98 50.81 34.20
CA ASP A 39 2.27 50.50 32.80
C ASP A 39 1.75 51.57 31.81
N GLY A 40 0.91 52.50 32.26
CA GLY A 40 0.51 53.69 31.53
C GLY A 40 -0.60 53.45 30.51
N ASP A 41 -1.40 52.41 30.68
CA ASP A 41 -2.49 52.05 29.76
C ASP A 41 -3.79 52.85 30.01
N GLY A 42 -3.83 53.59 31.12
CA GLY A 42 -4.96 54.43 31.53
C GLY A 42 -5.91 53.78 32.52
N ILE A 43 -5.60 52.59 33.04
CA ILE A 43 -6.26 51.89 34.14
C ILE A 43 -5.32 51.95 35.35
N TYR A 44 -5.89 52.19 36.54
CA TYR A 44 -5.06 52.30 37.75
C TYR A 44 -4.79 50.91 38.32
N ASP A 45 -3.61 50.69 38.89
CA ASP A 45 -3.12 49.40 39.43
C ASP A 45 -4.11 48.70 40.38
N ASP A 46 -5.01 49.45 41.03
CA ASP A 46 -6.03 48.93 41.95
C ASP A 46 -7.29 48.38 41.24
N HIS A 47 -7.45 48.66 39.95
CA HIS A 47 -8.52 48.21 39.06
C HIS A 47 -7.97 47.51 37.80
N ASP A 48 -6.65 47.31 37.75
CA ASP A 48 -5.94 46.67 36.65
C ASP A 48 -5.64 45.21 37.01
N GLU A 49 -6.06 44.28 36.15
CA GLU A 49 -5.78 42.85 36.29
C GLU A 49 -4.35 42.48 35.86
N CYS A 50 -3.71 43.33 35.05
CA CYS A 50 -2.35 43.18 34.54
C CYS A 50 -1.48 44.45 34.76
N PRO A 51 -1.24 44.93 36.00
CA PRO A 51 -0.68 46.27 36.29
C PRO A 51 0.75 46.57 35.75
N GLU A 52 1.43 45.59 35.17
CA GLU A 52 2.79 45.74 34.65
C GLU A 52 2.85 45.65 33.11
N VAL A 53 1.73 45.37 32.43
CA VAL A 53 1.67 45.12 30.99
C VAL A 53 0.49 45.88 30.38
N PRO A 54 0.75 46.90 29.54
CA PRO A 54 -0.33 47.74 29.04
C PRO A 54 -1.38 46.95 28.27
N GLY A 55 -2.66 47.11 28.61
CA GLY A 55 -3.73 46.34 28.00
C GLY A 55 -4.93 47.14 27.54
N LEU A 56 -6.04 46.42 27.36
CA LEU A 56 -7.29 46.96 26.87
C LEU A 56 -8.29 47.11 28.02
N LYS A 57 -9.06 48.20 27.98
CA LYS A 57 -10.15 48.44 28.93
C LYS A 57 -11.23 47.34 28.92
N GLU A 58 -11.40 46.65 27.80
CA GLU A 58 -12.33 45.52 27.68
C GLU A 58 -11.92 44.34 28.56
N PHE A 59 -10.61 44.16 28.80
CA PHE A 59 -10.02 43.10 29.61
C PHE A 59 -9.41 43.63 30.92
N ASN A 60 -9.99 44.70 31.48
CA ASN A 60 -9.53 45.32 32.74
C ASN A 60 -8.01 45.57 32.83
N GLY A 61 -7.37 45.95 31.73
CA GLY A 61 -5.93 46.26 31.70
C GLY A 61 -5.04 45.13 31.21
N CYS A 62 -5.60 43.98 30.87
CA CYS A 62 -4.84 42.90 30.23
C CYS A 62 -4.77 43.05 28.69
N PRO A 63 -3.64 42.62 28.08
CA PRO A 63 -3.45 42.67 26.63
C PRO A 63 -4.23 41.56 25.90
N ASP A 64 -4.59 41.86 24.66
CA ASP A 64 -5.05 40.93 23.61
C ASP A 64 -4.24 41.30 22.36
N THR A 65 -3.17 40.53 22.12
CA THR A 65 -2.09 40.88 21.19
C THR A 65 -2.51 40.69 19.73
N ASP A 66 -3.35 39.70 19.44
CA ASP A 66 -3.81 39.41 18.07
C ASP A 66 -5.23 39.90 17.76
N GLY A 67 -5.95 40.38 18.78
CA GLY A 67 -7.22 41.08 18.66
C GLY A 67 -8.39 40.16 18.36
N ASP A 68 -8.33 38.90 18.78
CA ASP A 68 -9.39 37.91 18.55
C ASP A 68 -10.51 37.95 19.60
N GLY A 69 -10.33 38.74 20.65
CA GLY A 69 -11.30 38.93 21.73
C GLY A 69 -11.03 38.05 22.95
N ILE A 70 -9.88 37.39 23.04
CA ILE A 70 -9.42 36.61 24.19
C ILE A 70 -8.12 37.23 24.71
N GLN A 71 -8.06 37.48 26.02
CA GLN A 71 -6.85 38.04 26.62
C GLN A 71 -5.66 37.07 26.52
N ASP A 72 -4.44 37.60 26.36
CA ASP A 72 -3.21 36.79 26.14
C ASP A 72 -3.00 35.71 27.21
N SER A 73 -3.47 35.92 28.45
CA SER A 73 -3.34 34.95 29.54
C SER A 73 -4.35 33.80 29.49
N GLU A 74 -5.43 33.95 28.72
CA GLU A 74 -6.48 32.94 28.50
C GLU A 74 -6.45 32.35 27.08
N ASP A 75 -5.56 32.85 26.23
CA ASP A 75 -5.38 32.42 24.85
C ASP A 75 -4.28 31.35 24.74
N ASP A 76 -4.61 30.20 24.15
CA ASP A 76 -3.67 29.10 23.84
C ASP A 76 -2.70 29.51 22.69
N CYS A 77 -3.06 30.51 21.89
CA CYS A 77 -2.35 31.03 20.72
C CYS A 77 -2.28 32.58 20.67
N PRO A 78 -1.68 33.30 21.65
CA PRO A 78 -1.76 34.77 21.82
C PRO A 78 -1.20 35.67 20.71
N MET A 79 -0.74 35.10 19.60
CA MET A 79 -0.09 35.81 18.50
C MET A 79 -0.77 35.54 17.16
N VAL A 80 -1.81 34.70 17.15
CA VAL A 80 -2.51 34.24 15.95
C VAL A 80 -3.99 34.11 16.27
N ALA A 81 -4.75 35.11 15.83
CA ALA A 81 -6.18 35.19 16.10
C ALA A 81 -6.92 33.88 15.76
N GLY A 82 -7.73 33.41 16.71
CA GLY A 82 -8.47 32.18 16.59
C GLY A 82 -9.91 32.29 17.04
N LEU A 83 -10.51 31.13 17.30
CA LEU A 83 -11.90 31.03 17.73
C LEU A 83 -11.97 30.74 19.23
N ALA A 84 -12.94 31.36 19.91
CA ALA A 84 -13.21 31.09 21.32
C ALA A 84 -13.56 29.61 21.61
N GLU A 85 -14.09 28.86 20.64
CA GLU A 85 -14.30 27.41 20.76
C GLU A 85 -12.99 26.63 20.99
N TYR A 86 -11.86 27.19 20.53
CA TYR A 86 -10.53 26.59 20.59
C TYR A 86 -9.56 27.38 21.48
N ASN A 87 -10.08 28.17 22.42
CA ASN A 87 -9.30 29.04 23.31
C ASN A 87 -8.30 29.94 22.54
N GLY A 88 -8.76 30.59 21.47
CA GLY A 88 -7.96 31.58 20.72
C GLY A 88 -7.03 30.99 19.66
N CYS A 89 -7.08 29.68 19.44
CA CYS A 89 -6.35 29.07 18.34
C CYS A 89 -7.17 28.96 17.04
N PRO A 90 -6.54 29.13 15.86
CA PRO A 90 -7.18 28.85 14.58
C PRO A 90 -7.39 27.34 14.36
N ASP A 91 -8.35 27.02 13.50
CA ASP A 91 -8.62 25.69 12.93
C ASP A 91 -8.69 25.89 11.41
N THR A 92 -7.54 25.70 10.76
CA THR A 92 -7.31 26.14 9.38
C THR A 92 -8.05 25.26 8.37
N ASP A 93 -8.20 23.96 8.63
CA ASP A 93 -8.88 23.04 7.72
C ASP A 93 -10.31 22.66 8.16
N GLY A 94 -10.73 23.08 9.35
CA GLY A 94 -12.11 22.99 9.82
C GLY A 94 -12.51 21.59 10.25
N ASP A 95 -11.55 20.75 10.68
CA ASP A 95 -11.81 19.36 11.06
C ASP A 95 -12.26 19.19 12.52
N GLY A 96 -12.30 20.28 13.28
CA GLY A 96 -12.68 20.27 14.69
C GLY A 96 -11.49 20.25 15.65
N ILE A 97 -10.25 20.35 15.16
CA ILE A 97 -9.03 20.32 15.94
C ILE A 97 -8.20 21.55 15.61
N SER A 98 -7.94 22.38 16.61
CA SER A 98 -7.15 23.59 16.42
C SER A 98 -5.73 23.28 15.96
N ASP A 99 -5.15 24.17 15.16
CA ASP A 99 -3.85 24.00 14.48
C ASP A 99 -2.71 23.64 15.45
N ASN A 100 -2.77 24.12 16.69
CA ASN A 100 -1.77 23.81 17.73
C ASN A 100 -1.86 22.37 18.28
N LYS A 101 -2.99 21.69 18.06
CA LYS A 101 -3.29 20.31 18.49
C LYS A 101 -3.42 19.35 17.31
N ASP A 102 -3.54 19.88 16.10
CA ASP A 102 -3.59 19.11 14.87
C ASP A 102 -2.18 18.74 14.37
N ARG A 103 -2.01 17.48 13.97
CA ARG A 103 -0.78 16.97 13.33
C ARG A 103 -0.75 17.24 11.82
N CYS A 104 -1.90 17.55 11.22
CA CYS A 104 -2.07 17.86 9.82
C CYS A 104 -2.89 19.16 9.59
N PRO A 105 -2.46 20.34 10.10
CA PRO A 105 -3.26 21.58 10.20
C PRO A 105 -3.82 22.20 8.90
N ASN A 106 -3.60 21.59 7.74
CA ASN A 106 -4.04 22.12 6.45
C ASN A 106 -4.85 21.08 5.66
N VAL A 107 -5.13 19.91 6.24
CA VAL A 107 -5.81 18.80 5.58
C VAL A 107 -6.70 18.10 6.60
N ALA A 108 -7.99 18.40 6.52
CA ALA A 108 -8.97 17.90 7.47
C ALA A 108 -8.89 16.38 7.66
N GLY A 109 -8.87 15.94 8.92
CA GLY A 109 -8.71 14.55 9.27
C GLY A 109 -9.63 14.07 10.38
N LEU A 110 -9.25 12.93 10.96
CA LEU A 110 -10.01 12.30 12.03
C LEU A 110 -9.40 12.65 13.39
N ALA A 111 -10.24 13.02 14.35
CA ALA A 111 -9.81 13.23 15.74
C ALA A 111 -9.11 12.01 16.35
N SER A 112 -9.53 10.79 16.00
CA SER A 112 -8.85 9.55 16.43
C SER A 112 -7.42 9.42 15.90
N MET A 113 -7.08 10.15 14.83
CA MET A 113 -5.78 10.15 14.17
C MET A 113 -4.97 11.44 14.42
N GLY A 114 -5.48 12.32 15.29
CA GLY A 114 -4.87 13.60 15.61
C GLY A 114 -4.94 14.61 14.45
N GLY A 115 -6.09 14.66 13.77
CA GLY A 115 -6.42 15.59 12.69
C GLY A 115 -5.82 15.24 11.33
N CYS A 116 -5.20 14.07 11.21
CA CYS A 116 -4.73 13.58 9.92
C CYS A 116 -5.77 12.70 9.20
N PRO A 117 -5.86 12.80 7.86
CA PRO A 117 -6.75 11.95 7.06
C PRO A 117 -6.27 10.50 7.00
N ASP A 118 -7.24 9.61 6.77
CA ASP A 118 -7.09 8.17 6.50
C ASP A 118 -8.13 7.84 5.41
N THR A 119 -7.72 7.96 4.16
CA THR A 119 -8.59 8.02 2.99
C THR A 119 -9.24 6.67 2.67
N ASP A 120 -8.52 5.56 2.86
CA ASP A 120 -9.04 4.21 2.63
C ASP A 120 -9.53 3.50 3.90
N GLY A 121 -9.31 4.09 5.07
CA GLY A 121 -9.86 3.64 6.34
C GLY A 121 -9.19 2.38 6.88
N ASP A 122 -7.95 2.08 6.49
CA ASP A 122 -7.23 0.90 6.94
C ASP A 122 -6.59 1.06 8.34
N GLY A 123 -6.67 2.28 8.89
CA GLY A 123 -6.15 2.66 10.19
C GLY A 123 -4.71 3.18 10.14
N ILE A 124 -4.21 3.58 8.97
CA ILE A 124 -2.93 4.26 8.76
C ILE A 124 -3.23 5.62 8.11
N THR A 125 -2.71 6.69 8.70
CA THR A 125 -2.87 8.03 8.14
C THR A 125 -2.23 8.12 6.74
N ASP A 126 -2.82 8.86 5.81
CA ASP A 126 -2.34 9.00 4.43
C ASP A 126 -0.83 9.31 4.33
N GLY A 127 -0.31 10.17 5.21
CA GLY A 127 1.11 10.54 5.23
C GLY A 127 2.07 9.42 5.66
N LYS A 128 1.55 8.31 6.19
CA LYS A 128 2.30 7.10 6.61
C LYS A 128 1.91 5.87 5.80
N ASP A 129 0.93 6.01 4.91
CA ASP A 129 0.45 4.94 4.07
C ASP A 129 1.27 4.87 2.77
N GLY A 130 1.68 3.67 2.37
CA GLY A 130 2.34 3.41 1.11
C GLY A 130 1.38 3.42 -0.08
N CYS A 131 0.10 3.18 0.18
CA CYS A 131 -1.00 3.09 -0.75
C CYS A 131 -2.26 3.81 -0.21
N PRO A 132 -2.23 5.15 0.01
CA PRO A 132 -3.27 5.88 0.77
C PRO A 132 -4.73 5.79 0.30
N THR A 133 -4.98 5.17 -0.86
CA THR A 133 -6.32 5.04 -1.45
C THR A 133 -6.74 3.58 -1.62
N VAL A 134 -5.95 2.63 -1.13
CA VAL A 134 -6.16 1.20 -1.28
C VAL A 134 -5.82 0.53 0.04
N ALA A 135 -6.85 0.23 0.81
CA ALA A 135 -6.71 -0.33 2.14
C ALA A 135 -5.81 -1.57 2.17
N GLY A 136 -4.92 -1.63 3.17
CA GLY A 136 -4.04 -2.76 3.35
C GLY A 136 -3.61 -2.99 4.79
N PRO A 137 -2.83 -4.06 5.04
CA PRO A 137 -2.35 -4.34 6.37
C PRO A 137 -1.20 -3.40 6.76
N ARG A 138 -1.13 -3.05 8.05
CA ARG A 138 0.04 -2.40 8.67
C ARG A 138 1.37 -3.13 8.39
N GLY A 139 1.32 -4.45 8.22
CA GLY A 139 2.48 -5.28 7.89
C GLY A 139 3.14 -4.93 6.55
N ASN A 140 2.42 -4.26 5.64
CA ASN A 140 2.91 -3.81 4.35
C ASN A 140 2.70 -2.30 4.13
N ARG A 141 2.75 -1.51 5.21
CA ARG A 141 2.57 -0.04 5.18
C ARG A 141 1.29 0.37 4.47
N GLY A 142 0.17 -0.29 4.77
CA GLY A 142 -1.15 0.04 4.21
C GLY A 142 -1.36 -0.43 2.77
N CYS A 143 -0.38 -1.08 2.15
CA CYS A 143 -0.57 -1.67 0.83
C CYS A 143 -1.05 -3.13 0.92
N PRO A 144 -2.00 -3.58 0.08
CA PRO A 144 -2.28 -5.00 -0.06
C PRO A 144 -1.01 -5.76 -0.48
N TRP A 145 -0.87 -7.02 -0.04
CA TRP A 145 0.20 -7.88 -0.54
C TRP A 145 -0.09 -8.24 -2.01
N PRO A 146 0.93 -8.26 -2.88
CA PRO A 146 0.74 -8.70 -4.26
C PRO A 146 0.37 -10.19 -4.32
N ASP A 147 -0.38 -10.51 -5.36
CA ASP A 147 -0.76 -11.86 -5.78
C ASP A 147 -0.53 -11.88 -7.30
N SER A 148 0.65 -12.36 -7.70
CA SER A 148 1.21 -12.21 -9.04
C SER A 148 0.53 -13.11 -10.07
N ASP A 149 0.04 -14.27 -9.66
CA ASP A 149 -0.63 -15.23 -10.54
C ASP A 149 -2.15 -15.33 -10.32
N GLY A 150 -2.68 -14.68 -9.28
CA GLY A 150 -4.10 -14.49 -9.03
C GLY A 150 -4.78 -15.71 -8.43
N ASP A 151 -4.05 -16.59 -7.75
CA ASP A 151 -4.57 -17.84 -7.22
C ASP A 151 -5.15 -17.74 -5.79
N SER A 152 -5.21 -16.52 -5.26
CA SER A 152 -5.68 -16.17 -3.91
C SER A 152 -4.71 -16.52 -2.77
N VAL A 153 -3.48 -16.91 -3.08
CA VAL A 153 -2.36 -16.99 -2.15
C VAL A 153 -1.39 -15.86 -2.47
N VAL A 154 -1.19 -14.95 -1.53
CA VAL A 154 -0.29 -13.80 -1.75
C VAL A 154 1.15 -14.27 -1.94
N ASP A 155 1.94 -13.54 -2.73
CA ASP A 155 3.33 -13.90 -3.09
C ASP A 155 4.23 -14.20 -1.86
N LYS A 156 3.91 -13.61 -0.69
CA LYS A 156 4.64 -13.83 0.57
C LYS A 156 4.40 -15.22 1.18
N ASP A 157 3.27 -15.83 0.87
CA ASP A 157 2.80 -17.11 1.42
C ASP A 157 2.64 -18.18 0.32
N ASP A 158 2.93 -17.82 -0.94
CA ASP A 158 2.91 -18.69 -2.10
C ASP A 158 4.29 -19.33 -2.36
N ASN A 159 4.32 -20.65 -2.51
CA ASN A 159 5.50 -21.41 -2.87
C ASN A 159 5.80 -21.40 -4.38
N CYS A 160 4.83 -21.00 -5.21
CA CYS A 160 4.87 -20.94 -6.66
C CYS A 160 4.36 -19.58 -7.23
N PRO A 161 4.92 -18.41 -6.88
CA PRO A 161 4.34 -17.07 -7.14
C PRO A 161 4.04 -16.66 -8.59
N GLU A 162 4.39 -17.48 -9.58
CA GLU A 162 4.16 -17.21 -11.00
C GLU A 162 3.28 -18.28 -11.68
N VAL A 163 2.79 -19.27 -10.91
CA VAL A 163 2.10 -20.45 -11.44
C VAL A 163 0.88 -20.77 -10.59
N PRO A 164 -0.34 -20.47 -11.08
CA PRO A 164 -1.54 -20.59 -10.27
C PRO A 164 -1.73 -21.99 -9.67
N GLY A 165 -2.01 -22.03 -8.38
CA GLY A 165 -2.25 -23.24 -7.63
C GLY A 165 -3.50 -23.20 -6.77
N THR A 166 -3.50 -24.05 -5.74
CA THR A 166 -4.60 -24.08 -4.76
C THR A 166 -4.11 -23.56 -3.41
N VAL A 167 -5.01 -22.92 -2.67
CA VAL A 167 -4.76 -22.52 -1.27
C VAL A 167 -4.38 -23.73 -0.40
N ALA A 168 -4.92 -24.92 -0.71
CA ALA A 168 -4.61 -26.16 0.01
C ALA A 168 -3.15 -26.64 -0.19
N ASN A 169 -2.50 -26.22 -1.27
CA ASN A 169 -1.14 -26.57 -1.63
C ASN A 169 -0.22 -25.33 -1.66
N ASN A 170 -0.51 -24.32 -0.83
CA ASN A 170 0.27 -23.09 -0.68
C ASN A 170 0.60 -22.42 -2.02
N GLY A 171 -0.42 -22.26 -2.86
CA GLY A 171 -0.34 -21.58 -4.15
C GLY A 171 0.38 -22.37 -5.24
N CYS A 172 0.78 -23.61 -4.97
CA CYS A 172 1.32 -24.49 -6.01
C CYS A 172 0.24 -25.38 -6.65
N PRO A 173 0.36 -25.70 -7.94
CA PRO A 173 -0.56 -26.61 -8.62
C PRO A 173 -0.47 -28.03 -8.06
N GLU A 174 -1.61 -28.66 -7.82
CA GLU A 174 -1.71 -30.06 -7.34
C GLU A 174 -1.37 -31.10 -8.42
N GLY A 175 -1.38 -30.67 -9.68
CA GLY A 175 -1.10 -31.49 -10.83
C GLY A 175 -0.81 -30.66 -12.07
N PRO A 176 -0.55 -31.30 -13.21
CA PRO A 176 -0.28 -30.58 -14.44
C PRO A 176 -1.47 -29.74 -14.89
N SER A 177 -1.20 -28.56 -15.46
CA SER A 177 -2.26 -27.74 -16.05
C SER A 177 -2.92 -28.48 -17.23
N ASP A 178 -4.12 -28.05 -17.62
CA ASP A 178 -4.82 -28.65 -18.78
C ASP A 178 -3.96 -28.59 -20.05
N ASP A 179 -3.21 -27.50 -20.25
CA ASP A 179 -2.28 -27.32 -21.37
C ASP A 179 -1.09 -28.29 -21.29
N ASP A 180 -0.47 -28.44 -20.12
CA ASP A 180 0.65 -29.36 -19.92
C ASP A 180 0.18 -30.83 -20.04
N MET A 181 -1.03 -31.17 -19.57
CA MET A 181 -1.64 -32.49 -19.79
C MET A 181 -1.96 -32.76 -21.25
N ALA A 182 -2.49 -31.77 -21.98
CA ALA A 182 -2.74 -31.89 -23.41
C ALA A 182 -1.43 -32.14 -24.17
N LYS A 183 -0.36 -31.44 -23.80
CA LYS A 183 0.97 -31.60 -24.38
C LYS A 183 1.59 -32.96 -24.05
N ILE A 184 1.46 -33.45 -22.82
CA ILE A 184 1.88 -34.80 -22.44
C ILE A 184 1.12 -35.84 -23.29
N THR A 185 -0.19 -35.66 -23.47
CA THR A 185 -1.03 -36.57 -24.26
C THR A 185 -0.59 -36.59 -25.73
N GLU A 186 -0.34 -35.42 -26.32
CA GLU A 186 0.16 -35.30 -27.69
C GLU A 186 1.52 -35.99 -27.87
N LEU A 187 2.48 -35.68 -26.99
CA LEU A 187 3.82 -36.28 -27.01
C LEU A 187 3.77 -37.79 -26.80
N SER A 188 2.90 -38.29 -25.92
CA SER A 188 2.77 -39.73 -25.62
C SER A 188 2.38 -40.55 -26.85
N ARG A 189 1.62 -39.96 -27.79
CA ARG A 189 1.30 -40.59 -29.09
C ARG A 189 2.51 -40.75 -30.01
N GLY A 190 3.57 -39.99 -29.78
CA GLY A 190 4.86 -40.10 -30.47
C GLY A 190 5.75 -41.23 -29.95
N ILE A 191 5.39 -41.89 -28.84
CA ILE A 191 6.17 -42.99 -28.26
C ILE A 191 6.04 -44.23 -29.15
N GLN A 192 7.15 -44.61 -29.80
CA GLN A 192 7.20 -45.76 -30.70
C GLN A 192 8.11 -46.88 -30.19
N PHE A 193 7.74 -48.11 -30.53
CA PHE A 193 8.47 -49.33 -30.20
C PHE A 193 8.81 -50.12 -31.46
N ALA A 194 9.89 -50.89 -31.39
CA ALA A 194 10.18 -51.89 -32.41
C ALA A 194 9.04 -52.93 -32.52
N PHE A 195 8.89 -53.52 -33.70
CA PHE A 195 7.78 -54.41 -34.01
C PHE A 195 7.72 -55.61 -33.04
N GLY A 196 6.55 -55.81 -32.42
CA GLY A 196 6.33 -56.89 -31.45
C GLY A 196 7.19 -56.83 -30.18
N ALA A 197 7.85 -55.70 -29.92
CA ALA A 197 8.81 -55.54 -28.83
C ALA A 197 8.43 -54.41 -27.87
N THR A 198 9.16 -54.37 -26.75
CA THR A 198 9.13 -53.33 -25.72
C THR A 198 10.33 -52.38 -25.83
N THR A 199 11.21 -52.58 -26.81
CA THR A 199 12.36 -51.72 -27.09
C THR A 199 11.93 -50.49 -27.87
N PHE A 200 12.38 -49.31 -27.46
CA PHE A 200 12.10 -48.04 -28.13
C PHE A 200 12.78 -47.94 -29.50
N THR A 201 12.14 -47.20 -30.41
CA THR A 201 12.80 -46.74 -31.65
C THR A 201 13.71 -45.54 -31.38
N GLU A 202 14.63 -45.22 -32.28
CA GLU A 202 15.58 -44.10 -32.12
C GLU A 202 14.92 -42.73 -31.92
N GLY A 203 13.70 -42.52 -32.43
CA GLY A 203 12.97 -41.25 -32.29
C GLY A 203 12.21 -41.08 -30.96
N THR A 204 12.09 -42.13 -30.15
CA THR A 204 11.29 -42.12 -28.92
C THR A 204 11.99 -41.44 -27.72
N PRO A 205 13.30 -41.64 -27.46
CA PRO A 205 13.96 -41.00 -26.32
C PRO A 205 13.82 -39.46 -26.26
N PRO A 206 13.93 -38.69 -27.37
CA PRO A 206 13.69 -37.24 -27.34
C PRO A 206 12.25 -36.86 -26.95
N VAL A 207 11.26 -37.66 -27.35
CA VAL A 207 9.85 -37.46 -26.98
C VAL A 207 9.67 -37.70 -25.48
N LEU A 208 10.27 -38.77 -24.95
CA LEU A 208 10.25 -39.05 -23.51
C LEU A 208 10.96 -37.97 -22.70
N ASP A 209 12.11 -37.47 -23.17
CA ASP A 209 12.84 -36.38 -22.53
C ASP A 209 12.00 -35.08 -22.49
N ALA A 210 11.22 -34.79 -23.55
CA ALA A 210 10.27 -33.68 -23.56
C ALA A 210 9.14 -33.87 -22.54
N ILE A 211 8.59 -35.08 -22.41
CA ILE A 211 7.58 -35.40 -21.38
C ILE A 211 8.16 -35.24 -19.97
N ILE A 212 9.39 -35.72 -19.73
CA ILE A 212 10.09 -35.59 -18.44
C ILE A 212 10.22 -34.12 -18.04
N SER A 213 10.55 -33.24 -18.99
CA SER A 213 10.65 -31.80 -18.70
C SER A 213 9.34 -31.18 -18.22
N ILE A 214 8.20 -31.77 -18.57
CA ILE A 214 6.88 -31.36 -18.07
C ILE A 214 6.60 -32.03 -16.71
N ILE A 215 6.78 -33.35 -16.59
CA ILE A 215 6.52 -34.11 -15.35
C ILE A 215 7.34 -33.59 -14.16
N LEU A 216 8.58 -33.13 -14.39
CA LEU A 216 9.46 -32.60 -13.35
C LEU A 216 9.01 -31.25 -12.81
N LYS A 217 8.15 -30.50 -13.50
CA LYS A 217 7.53 -29.28 -12.96
C LYS A 217 6.57 -29.57 -11.80
N TYR A 218 6.04 -30.79 -11.74
CA TYR A 218 4.99 -31.20 -10.81
C TYR A 218 5.51 -32.30 -9.87
N PRO A 219 6.42 -32.00 -8.93
CA PRO A 219 7.13 -33.02 -8.14
C PRO A 219 6.22 -33.90 -7.28
N ASN A 220 5.03 -33.41 -6.94
CA ASN A 220 4.04 -34.11 -6.10
C ASN A 220 2.97 -34.86 -6.92
N ALA A 221 2.95 -34.70 -8.24
CA ALA A 221 1.93 -35.31 -9.10
C ALA A 221 2.27 -36.77 -9.42
N ASN A 222 1.24 -37.63 -9.38
CA ASN A 222 1.32 -39.04 -9.75
C ASN A 222 0.78 -39.27 -11.16
N PHE A 223 1.33 -40.25 -11.87
CA PHE A 223 0.97 -40.54 -13.26
C PHE A 223 0.71 -42.02 -13.49
N SER A 224 -0.32 -42.33 -14.28
CA SER A 224 -0.60 -43.64 -14.86
C SER A 224 0.00 -43.69 -16.26
N VAL A 225 0.83 -44.69 -16.54
CA VAL A 225 1.40 -44.97 -17.86
C VAL A 225 0.68 -46.18 -18.44
N GLU A 226 -0.12 -45.95 -19.47
CA GLU A 226 -1.07 -46.92 -19.99
C GLU A 226 -0.65 -47.41 -21.37
N GLY A 227 -0.41 -48.72 -21.48
CA GLY A 227 -0.09 -49.38 -22.73
C GLY A 227 -1.33 -49.91 -23.43
N HIS A 228 -1.42 -49.70 -24.74
CA HIS A 228 -2.52 -50.21 -25.58
C HIS A 228 -1.99 -50.91 -26.85
N THR A 229 -2.73 -51.91 -27.32
CA THR A 229 -2.46 -52.60 -28.59
C THR A 229 -3.66 -52.51 -29.52
N ASP A 230 -3.44 -52.90 -30.78
CA ASP A 230 -4.54 -53.25 -31.66
C ASP A 230 -5.07 -54.67 -31.33
N SER A 231 -6.07 -55.11 -32.10
CA SER A 231 -6.67 -56.43 -31.93
C SER A 231 -5.98 -57.55 -32.73
N ILE A 232 -4.73 -57.36 -33.19
CA ILE A 232 -3.99 -58.39 -33.91
C ILE A 232 -3.18 -59.21 -32.92
N GLY A 233 -3.32 -60.54 -32.97
CA GLY A 233 -2.70 -61.45 -32.03
C GLY A 233 -3.71 -62.00 -31.02
N THR A 234 -3.21 -62.70 -30.00
CA THR A 234 -4.07 -63.20 -28.92
C THR A 234 -4.21 -62.15 -27.84
N LYS A 235 -5.37 -62.11 -27.18
CA LYS A 235 -5.62 -61.19 -26.05
C LYS A 235 -4.53 -61.28 -24.97
N GLY A 236 -4.08 -62.49 -24.64
CA GLY A 236 -3.01 -62.70 -23.64
C GLY A 236 -1.67 -62.12 -24.09
N PHE A 237 -1.30 -62.30 -25.36
CA PHE A 237 -0.09 -61.68 -25.92
C PHE A 237 -0.18 -60.16 -25.90
N ASN A 238 -1.32 -59.61 -26.33
CA ASN A 238 -1.57 -58.16 -26.34
C ASN A 238 -1.54 -57.55 -24.93
N GLN A 239 -2.07 -58.26 -23.94
CA GLN A 239 -1.99 -57.88 -22.54
C GLN A 239 -0.52 -57.77 -22.09
N THR A 240 0.26 -58.83 -22.22
CA THR A 240 1.68 -58.84 -21.83
C THR A 240 2.51 -57.81 -22.59
N LEU A 241 2.26 -57.62 -23.89
CA LEU A 241 2.95 -56.63 -24.70
C LEU A 241 2.66 -55.20 -24.22
N SER A 242 1.40 -54.90 -23.92
CA SER A 242 0.99 -53.59 -23.43
C SER A 242 1.60 -53.25 -22.07
N GLU A 243 1.60 -54.21 -21.12
CA GLU A 243 2.22 -54.08 -19.81
C GLU A 243 3.73 -53.88 -19.94
N GLY A 244 4.40 -54.67 -20.79
CA GLY A 244 5.84 -54.54 -21.02
C GLY A 244 6.24 -53.18 -21.60
N ARG A 245 5.39 -52.59 -22.44
CA ARG A 245 5.60 -51.25 -23.01
C ARG A 245 5.40 -50.15 -21.97
N ALA A 246 4.33 -50.23 -21.16
CA ALA A 246 4.12 -49.32 -20.06
C ALA A 246 5.30 -49.33 -19.07
N ASN A 247 5.77 -50.53 -18.71
CA ASN A 247 6.95 -50.71 -17.86
C ASN A 247 8.23 -50.14 -18.50
N ALA A 248 8.43 -50.30 -19.81
CA ALA A 248 9.58 -49.71 -20.49
C ALA A 248 9.59 -48.18 -20.39
N VAL A 249 8.42 -47.54 -20.51
CA VAL A 249 8.28 -46.09 -20.35
C VAL A 249 8.54 -45.68 -18.90
N VAL A 250 7.92 -46.34 -17.92
CA VAL A 250 8.18 -46.08 -16.50
C VAL A 250 9.67 -46.20 -16.16
N ASN A 251 10.34 -47.27 -16.60
CA ASN A 251 11.77 -47.46 -16.39
C ASN A 251 12.61 -46.33 -17.00
N TYR A 252 12.23 -45.86 -18.19
CA TYR A 252 12.92 -44.74 -18.82
C TYR A 252 12.73 -43.44 -18.02
N LEU A 253 11.50 -43.09 -17.65
CA LEU A 253 11.19 -41.91 -16.83
C LEU A 253 11.95 -41.96 -15.49
N SER A 254 11.96 -43.14 -14.83
CA SER A 254 12.67 -43.33 -13.56
C SER A 254 14.18 -43.22 -13.69
N SER A 255 14.77 -43.62 -14.82
CA SER A 255 16.20 -43.42 -15.08
C SER A 255 16.60 -41.94 -15.24
N ARG A 256 15.62 -41.04 -15.38
CA ARG A 256 15.79 -39.59 -15.61
C ARG A 256 15.22 -38.75 -14.46
N ASN A 257 15.35 -39.23 -13.22
CA ASN A 257 14.97 -38.55 -11.98
C ASN A 257 13.46 -38.39 -11.70
N VAL A 258 12.58 -39.11 -12.40
CA VAL A 258 11.18 -39.21 -11.98
C VAL A 258 11.06 -40.33 -10.95
N SER A 259 10.63 -40.03 -9.72
CA SER A 259 10.48 -41.07 -8.68
C SER A 259 9.55 -42.19 -9.16
N ALA A 260 9.98 -43.46 -9.01
CA ALA A 260 9.19 -44.61 -9.42
C ALA A 260 7.86 -44.70 -8.65
N ASP A 261 7.81 -44.22 -7.40
CA ASP A 261 6.60 -44.20 -6.57
C ASP A 261 5.50 -43.30 -7.15
N ARG A 262 5.86 -42.38 -8.06
CA ARG A 262 4.93 -41.48 -8.74
C ARG A 262 4.39 -42.06 -10.04
N LEU A 263 4.83 -43.25 -10.46
CA LEU A 263 4.55 -43.83 -11.76
C LEU A 263 3.91 -45.20 -11.60
N ASN A 264 2.72 -45.38 -12.20
CA ASN A 264 2.03 -46.66 -12.24
C ASN A 264 1.96 -47.17 -13.68
N ALA A 265 2.56 -48.33 -13.97
CA ALA A 265 2.47 -48.95 -15.29
C ALA A 265 1.25 -49.87 -15.38
N VAL A 266 0.36 -49.63 -16.34
CA VAL A 266 -0.82 -50.47 -16.60
C VAL A 266 -0.87 -50.86 -18.07
N GLY A 267 -1.09 -52.14 -18.35
CA GLY A 267 -1.40 -52.60 -19.70
C GLY A 267 -2.88 -52.87 -19.87
N PHE A 268 -3.48 -52.37 -20.94
CA PHE A 268 -4.89 -52.62 -21.27
C PHE A 268 -5.08 -53.59 -22.43
N GLY A 269 -3.99 -54.01 -23.08
CA GLY A 269 -4.02 -54.79 -24.32
C GLY A 269 -4.94 -54.11 -25.36
N GLU A 270 -5.87 -54.89 -25.90
CA GLU A 270 -6.83 -54.45 -26.91
C GLU A 270 -8.18 -53.96 -26.34
N ASN A 271 -8.33 -53.88 -25.00
CA ASN A 271 -9.64 -53.65 -24.38
C ASN A 271 -10.15 -52.20 -24.47
N ASN A 272 -9.25 -51.23 -24.66
CA ASN A 272 -9.57 -49.78 -24.72
C ASN A 272 -9.14 -49.16 -26.06
N PRO A 273 -9.81 -49.52 -27.19
CA PRO A 273 -9.51 -48.94 -28.49
C PRO A 273 -10.04 -47.50 -28.58
N ILE A 274 -9.28 -46.63 -29.24
CA ILE A 274 -9.70 -45.25 -29.57
C ILE A 274 -10.11 -45.10 -31.04
N ASP A 275 -9.87 -46.13 -31.84
CA ASP A 275 -10.22 -46.18 -33.25
C ASP A 275 -10.57 -47.62 -33.68
N THR A 276 -11.05 -47.78 -34.90
CA THR A 276 -11.44 -49.07 -35.47
C THR A 276 -10.24 -50.01 -35.64
N ASN A 277 -10.40 -51.26 -35.20
CA ASN A 277 -9.43 -52.32 -35.47
C ASN A 277 -9.56 -52.93 -36.88
N ILE A 278 -10.55 -52.49 -37.67
CA ILE A 278 -10.86 -53.07 -38.98
C ILE A 278 -9.74 -52.75 -39.99
N ASN A 279 -9.29 -51.50 -40.04
CA ASN A 279 -8.29 -51.03 -41.01
C ASN A 279 -6.91 -50.79 -40.36
N GLY A 280 -5.87 -50.70 -41.19
CA GLY A 280 -4.50 -50.55 -40.71
C GLY A 280 -4.23 -49.23 -39.99
N ALA A 281 -4.93 -48.15 -40.37
CA ALA A 281 -4.76 -46.82 -39.78
C ALA A 281 -5.33 -46.77 -38.35
N GLY A 282 -6.56 -47.25 -38.14
CA GLY A 282 -7.16 -47.28 -36.80
C GLY A 282 -6.44 -48.24 -35.86
N ARG A 283 -5.92 -49.37 -36.38
CA ARG A 283 -4.99 -50.20 -35.60
C ARG A 283 -3.72 -49.45 -35.20
N ALA A 284 -3.17 -48.61 -36.07
CA ALA A 284 -2.01 -47.78 -35.72
C ALA A 284 -2.34 -46.80 -34.60
N ASN A 285 -3.52 -46.18 -34.63
CA ASN A 285 -3.98 -45.30 -33.56
C ASN A 285 -4.17 -46.06 -32.23
N ASN A 286 -4.66 -47.31 -32.28
CA ASN A 286 -4.84 -48.12 -31.06
C ASN A 286 -3.51 -48.56 -30.42
N ARG A 287 -2.44 -48.74 -31.21
CA ARG A 287 -1.09 -49.05 -30.70
C ARG A 287 -0.42 -47.79 -30.14
N ARG A 288 -0.72 -47.45 -28.90
CA ARG A 288 -0.25 -46.21 -28.25
C ARG A 288 0.14 -46.43 -26.80
N VAL A 289 0.79 -45.40 -26.25
CA VAL A 289 0.96 -45.22 -24.82
C VAL A 289 0.28 -43.92 -24.44
N GLU A 290 -0.41 -43.91 -23.31
CA GLU A 290 -1.01 -42.72 -22.70
C GLU A 290 -0.38 -42.48 -21.34
N ILE A 291 -0.12 -41.23 -21.00
CA ILE A 291 0.38 -40.83 -19.68
C ILE A 291 -0.64 -39.88 -19.08
N LEU A 292 -1.30 -40.33 -18.02
CA LEU A 292 -2.45 -39.66 -17.42
C LEU A 292 -2.09 -39.21 -16.00
N PHE A 293 -2.51 -38.00 -15.62
CA PHE A 293 -2.40 -37.54 -14.24
C PHE A 293 -3.40 -38.28 -13.34
N VAL A 294 -2.94 -38.71 -12.17
CA VAL A 294 -3.73 -39.35 -11.12
C VAL A 294 -3.97 -38.32 -10.02
N LYS A 295 -5.24 -37.92 -9.87
CA LYS A 295 -5.72 -37.04 -8.80
C LYS A 295 -5.68 -37.72 -7.43
#